data_AF-A0A061ELZ2-F1
#
_entry.id   AF-A0A061ELZ2-F1
#
_cell.length_a   1.000
_cell.length_b   1.000
_cell.length_c   1.000
_cell.angle_alpha   90.00
_cell.angle_beta   90.00
_cell.angle_gamma   90.00
#
_symmetry.space_group_name_H-M   'P 1'
#
loop_
_entity.id
_entity.type
_entity.pdbx_description
1 polymer ?
#
loop_
_entity_poly.entity_id
_entity_poly.type
_entity_poly.pdbx_seq_one_letter_code
_entity_poly.pdbx_strand_id
1 'polypeptide(L)' 'MGPRRLSCLARVLIMLTAIILFFSLIAEAAPICQGKCEDIPDCDGFCRRIGFKGGACQPPFYQFCCCNQ' A
#
# COMPACT_ATOMS: atom_id res chain seq x y z
N MET A 1 34.68 8.10 -26.15
CA MET A 1 33.81 7.45 -25.15
C MET A 1 33.59 5.99 -25.54
N GLY A 2 34.21 5.02 -24.85
CA GLY A 2 34.25 3.62 -25.30
C GLY A 2 32.99 2.77 -25.06
N PRO A 3 32.80 1.68 -25.82
CA PRO A 3 31.59 0.83 -25.84
C PRO A 3 31.29 0.13 -24.50
N ARG A 4 32.31 -0.02 -23.64
CA ARG A 4 32.18 -0.59 -22.29
C ARG A 4 31.27 0.23 -21.37
N ARG A 5 31.20 1.55 -21.57
CA ARG A 5 30.34 2.44 -20.75
C ARG A 5 28.86 2.27 -21.10
N LEU A 6 28.55 2.03 -22.37
CA LEU A 6 27.19 1.76 -22.84
C LEU A 6 26.66 0.42 -22.30
N SER A 7 27.54 -0.59 -22.22
CA SER A 7 27.21 -1.91 -21.66
C SER A 7 26.92 -1.87 -20.16
N CYS A 8 27.69 -1.10 -19.37
CA CYS A 8 27.40 -0.89 -17.95
C CYS A 8 26.09 -0.13 -17.73
N LEU A 9 25.86 0.94 -18.50
CA LEU A 9 24.62 1.73 -18.41
C LEU A 9 23.38 0.88 -18.71
N ALA A 10 23.44 0.06 -19.77
CA ALA A 10 22.36 -0.86 -20.10
C ALA A 10 22.07 -1.87 -18.97
N ARG A 11 23.12 -2.44 -18.36
CA ARG A 11 22.96 -3.37 -17.23
C ARG A 11 22.34 -2.70 -16.00
N VAL A 12 22.77 -1.48 -15.68
CA VAL A 12 22.22 -0.71 -14.55
C VAL A 12 20.75 -0.39 -14.80
N LEU A 13 20.38 0.03 -16.02
CA LEU A 13 18.99 0.29 -16.38
C LEU A 13 18.11 -0.95 -16.24
N ILE A 14 18.59 -2.12 -16.70
CA ILE A 14 17.86 -3.38 -16.55
C ILE A 14 17.63 -3.71 -15.07
N MET A 15 18.66 -3.59 -14.23
CA MET A 15 18.54 -3.84 -12.79
C MET A 15 17.54 -2.88 -12.13
N LEU A 16 17.57 -1.59 -12.48
CA LEU A 16 16.62 -0.60 -11.98
C LEU A 16 15.18 -0.92 -12.40
N THR A 17 14.96 -1.29 -13.66
CA THR A 17 13.62 -1.68 -14.13
C THR A 17 13.11 -2.93 -13.42
N ALA A 18 13.96 -3.92 -13.17
CA ALA A 18 13.59 -5.13 -12.43
C ALA A 18 13.20 -4.81 -10.98
N ILE A 19 13.93 -3.91 -10.33
CA ILE A 19 13.64 -3.45 -8.95
C ILE A 19 12.27 -2.75 -8.89
N ILE A 20 11.99 -1.83 -9.83
CA ILE A 20 10.71 -1.11 -9.87
C ILE A 20 9.55 -2.10 -10.08
N LEU A 21 9.68 -3.03 -11.01
CA LEU A 21 8.65 -4.06 -11.25
C LEU A 21 8.43 -4.96 -10.03
N PHE A 22 9.50 -5.31 -9.32
CA PHE A 22 9.41 -6.12 -8.11
C PHE A 22 8.66 -5.39 -6.99
N PHE A 23 8.90 -4.10 -6.78
CA PHE A 23 8.17 -3.31 -5.79
C PHE A 23 6.69 -3.13 -6.16
N SER A 24 6.37 -2.98 -7.44
CA SER A 24 4.98 -2.91 -7.91
C SER A 24 4.19 -4.21 -7.67
N LEU A 25 4.86 -5.37 -7.68
CA LEU A 25 4.24 -6.67 -7.43
C LEU A 25 3.95 -6.94 -5.95
N ILE A 26 4.65 -6.27 -5.04
CA ILE A 26 4.57 -6.53 -3.59
C ILE A 26 3.66 -5.52 -2.89
N ALA A 27 3.21 -4.48 -3.59
CA ALA A 27 2.31 -3.46 -3.06
C ALA A 27 0.84 -3.95 -2.99
N GLU A 28 0.62 -5.12 -2.38
CA GLU A 28 -0.68 -5.48 -1.85
C GLU A 28 -0.83 -4.70 -0.54
N ALA A 29 -1.44 -3.51 -0.61
CA ALA A 29 -1.70 -2.71 0.57
C ALA A 29 -2.64 -3.48 1.51
N ALA A 30 -2.07 -4.09 2.55
CA ALA A 30 -2.85 -4.73 3.59
C ALA A 30 -3.91 -3.73 4.11
N PRO A 31 -5.15 -4.17 4.37
CA PRO A 31 -6.21 -3.28 4.85
C PRO A 31 -5.74 -2.56 6.12
N ILE A 32 -5.79 -1.23 6.10
CA ILE A 32 -5.31 -0.41 7.22
C ILE A 32 -6.39 -0.40 8.30
N CYS A 33 -6.26 -1.30 9.27
CA CYS A 33 -7.18 -1.41 10.40
C CYS A 33 -6.65 -0.60 11.59
N GLN A 34 -7.50 0.29 12.10
CA GLN A 34 -7.10 1.37 13.02
C GLN A 34 -7.32 1.01 14.48
N GLY A 35 -8.35 0.20 14.75
CA GLY A 35 -8.72 -0.16 16.11
C GLY A 35 -10.04 -0.91 16.14
N LYS A 36 -10.59 -1.10 17.34
CA LYS A 36 -11.85 -1.81 17.48
C LYS A 36 -13.04 -0.94 17.09
N CYS A 37 -14.08 -1.53 16.53
CA CYS A 37 -15.32 -0.80 16.22
C CYS A 37 -16.10 -0.36 17.47
N GLU A 38 -15.89 -1.03 18.60
CA GLU A 38 -16.41 -0.56 19.90
C GLU A 38 -15.78 0.78 20.31
N ASP A 39 -14.50 0.98 20.01
CA ASP A 39 -13.78 2.23 20.27
C ASP A 39 -14.05 3.29 19.17
N ILE A 40 -14.42 2.83 17.97
CA ILE A 40 -14.65 3.66 16.77
C ILE A 40 -16.08 3.38 16.24
N PRO A 41 -17.13 3.89 16.92
CA PRO A 41 -18.52 3.59 16.55
C PRO A 41 -18.91 4.15 15.18
N ASP A 42 -18.27 5.23 14.75
CA ASP A 42 -18.40 5.79 13.39
C ASP A 42 -17.12 5.51 12.59
N CYS A 43 -16.95 4.26 12.17
CA CYS A 43 -15.78 3.81 11.42
C CYS A 43 -15.63 4.54 10.07
N ASP A 44 -16.72 4.75 9.33
CA ASP A 44 -16.67 5.45 8.04
C ASP A 44 -16.24 6.92 8.21
N GLY A 45 -16.86 7.64 9.15
CA GLY A 45 -16.50 9.03 9.43
C GLY A 45 -15.11 9.16 10.05
N PHE A 46 -14.66 8.22 10.89
CA PHE A 46 -13.28 8.18 11.37
C PHE A 46 -12.30 8.09 10.20
N CYS A 47 -12.46 7.11 9.31
CA CYS A 47 -11.57 6.91 8.17
C CYS A 47 -11.56 8.11 7.21
N ARG A 48 -12.72 8.75 6.95
CA ARG A 48 -12.78 9.98 6.16
C ARG A 48 -12.00 11.14 6.80
N ARG A 49 -12.07 11.29 8.13
CA ARG A 49 -11.36 12.36 8.86
C ARG A 49 -9.84 12.23 8.78
N ILE A 50 -9.33 11.01 8.70
CA ILE A 50 -7.89 10.74 8.59
C ILE A 50 -7.40 10.59 7.13
N GLY A 51 -8.26 10.90 6.14
CA GLY A 51 -7.87 11.03 4.74
C GLY A 51 -8.13 9.81 3.85
N PHE A 52 -8.87 8.80 4.34
CA PHE A 52 -9.29 7.64 3.56
C PHE A 52 -10.64 7.90 2.88
N LYS A 53 -11.02 7.09 1.89
CA LYS A 53 -12.32 7.21 1.19
C LYS A 53 -13.51 6.83 2.07
N GLY A 54 -13.27 6.04 3.11
CA GLY A 54 -14.27 5.52 4.03
C GLY A 54 -13.71 4.34 4.80
N GLY A 55 -14.56 3.66 5.56
CA GLY A 55 -14.15 2.52 6.36
C GLY A 55 -15.32 1.64 6.78
N ALA A 56 -15.03 0.38 7.08
CA ALA A 56 -16.02 -0.56 7.55
C ALA A 56 -15.45 -1.48 8.62
N CYS A 57 -16.35 -1.93 9.51
CA CYS A 57 -16.05 -2.99 10.46
C CYS A 57 -15.97 -4.32 9.74
N GLN A 58 -14.82 -4.98 9.77
CA GLN A 58 -14.60 -6.25 9.07
C GLN A 58 -14.91 -7.46 9.99
N PRO A 59 -15.44 -8.58 9.43
CA PRO A 59 -15.64 -9.85 10.14
C PRO A 59 -14.30 -10.47 10.61
N PRO A 60 -14.29 -11.48 11.50
CA PRO A 60 -15.38 -12.40 11.87
C PRO A 60 -16.39 -11.88 12.90
N PHE A 61 -16.10 -10.79 13.61
CA PHE A 61 -16.96 -10.27 14.68
C PHE A 61 -17.24 -8.76 14.58
N TYR A 62 -17.04 -8.16 13.39
CA TYR A 62 -17.11 -6.70 13.21
C TYR A 62 -16.23 -5.95 14.21
N GLN A 63 -15.15 -6.59 14.64
CA GLN A 63 -14.36 -6.12 15.77
C GLN A 63 -13.42 -5.00 15.36
N PHE A 64 -12.94 -4.97 14.11
CA PHE A 64 -11.92 -4.01 13.68
C PHE A 64 -12.44 -3.07 12.60
N CYS A 65 -12.25 -1.77 12.82
CA CYS A 65 -12.50 -0.74 11.84
C CYS A 65 -11.33 -0.66 10.86
N CYS A 66 -11.58 -0.97 9.60
CA CYS A 66 -10.59 -0.95 8.54
C CYS A 66 -10.95 0.11 7.49
N CYS A 67 -9.97 0.96 7.17
CA CYS A 67 -10.13 2.06 6.24
C CYS A 67 -9.83 1.63 4.81
N ASN A 68 -10.65 2.11 3.88
CA ASN A 68 -10.51 1.89 2.45
C ASN A 68 -9.69 3.04 1.82
N GLN A 69 -8.61 2.70 1.12
CA GLN A 69 -7.81 3.68 0.36
C GLN A 69 -8.57 4.29 -0.82
#